data_AF-A0A6V7K7A7-F1
#
_entry.id   AF-A0A6V7K7A7-F1
#
_cell.length_a   1.000
_cell.length_b   1.000
_cell.length_c   1.000
_cell.angle_alpha   90.00
_cell.angle_beta   90.00
_cell.angle_gamma   90.00
#
_symmetry.space_group_name_H-M   'P 1'
#
loop_
_entity.id
_entity.type
_entity.pdbx_description
1 polymer ?
#
loop_
_entity_poly.entity_id
_entity_poly.type
_entity_poly.pdbx_seq_one_letter_code
_entity_poly.pdbx_strand_id
1 'polypeptide(L)'
;LAFSDWSELQKTRREMLRIHTFPRAFTTKYNQLSQIISKEMSSFVIDLQGPKALSTKSLILQTCANVFTSYFCSRRFSLDDTDFRDMVGNFDKVFWEVNQGYAADFMPFLMPLHALNMRRMSHWSEMIREFVEKRLIEDRLNSWTEFIKEEDYVDCLINHVKSGAEPEMTWDTALFALEDIIGGHSAIGNFLMRIFGFLATRENVQATAQREIDGVQGSGQIVGLEQRRNMPYTEAIMLEAIRLIASPIVPHVANRDSSVA
;
A
#
# COMPACT_ATOMS: atom_id res chain seq x y z
N LEU A 1 -7.03 -6.36 -6.76
CA LEU A 1 -7.93 -5.52 -7.58
C LEU A 1 -7.31 -5.18 -8.93
N ALA A 2 -5.99 -4.99 -9.01
CA ALA A 2 -5.34 -4.53 -10.24
C ALA A 2 -5.46 -5.52 -11.42
N PHE A 3 -5.41 -6.83 -11.14
CA PHE A 3 -5.38 -7.90 -12.16
C PHE A 3 -6.70 -8.67 -12.30
N SER A 4 -7.83 -8.10 -11.86
CA SER A 4 -9.15 -8.73 -12.03
C SER A 4 -9.86 -8.18 -13.27
N ASP A 5 -10.51 -9.06 -14.03
CA ASP A 5 -11.45 -8.65 -15.07
C ASP A 5 -12.63 -7.84 -14.50
N TRP A 6 -13.25 -7.04 -15.37
CA TRP A 6 -14.45 -6.31 -15.00
C TRP A 6 -15.61 -7.27 -14.70
N SER A 7 -16.25 -7.09 -13.55
CA SER A 7 -17.45 -7.81 -13.10
C SER A 7 -18.17 -7.01 -12.02
N GLU A 8 -19.43 -7.35 -11.71
CA GLU A 8 -20.13 -6.75 -10.57
C GLU A 8 -19.42 -7.04 -9.25
N LEU A 9 -18.85 -8.24 -9.08
CA LEU A 9 -18.03 -8.57 -7.90
C LEU A 9 -16.81 -7.64 -7.79
N GLN A 10 -16.10 -7.41 -8.91
CA GLN A 10 -14.97 -6.48 -8.92
C GLN A 10 -15.38 -5.04 -8.62
N LYS A 11 -16.56 -4.62 -9.08
CA LYS A 11 -17.14 -3.31 -8.75
C LYS A 11 -17.46 -3.20 -7.26
N THR A 12 -18.15 -4.18 -6.67
CA THR A 12 -18.44 -4.22 -5.22
C THR A 12 -17.17 -4.15 -4.39
N ARG A 13 -16.14 -4.94 -4.72
CA ARG A 13 -14.84 -4.89 -4.02
C ARG A 13 -14.22 -3.48 -4.04
N ARG A 14 -14.28 -2.78 -5.17
CA ARG A 14 -13.79 -1.40 -5.30
C ARG A 14 -14.64 -0.42 -4.50
N GLU A 15 -15.95 -0.58 -4.47
CA GLU A 15 -16.87 0.27 -3.71
C GLU A 15 -16.68 0.10 -2.21
N MET A 16 -16.55 -1.13 -1.71
CA MET A 16 -16.22 -1.43 -0.31
C MET A 16 -14.90 -0.77 0.10
N LEU A 17 -13.88 -0.84 -0.75
CA LEU A 17 -12.58 -0.25 -0.44
C LEU A 17 -12.59 1.29 -0.51
N ARG A 18 -13.40 1.88 -1.40
CA ARG A 18 -13.41 3.32 -1.70
C ARG A 18 -13.58 4.20 -0.46
N ILE A 19 -14.43 3.79 0.48
CA ILE A 19 -14.70 4.56 1.70
C ILE A 19 -13.49 4.65 2.64
N HIS A 20 -12.55 3.69 2.51
CA HIS A 20 -11.30 3.68 3.26
C HIS A 20 -10.20 4.41 2.50
N THR A 21 -10.07 4.23 1.19
CA THR A 21 -8.94 4.81 0.43
C THR A 21 -9.05 6.31 0.15
N PHE A 22 -10.27 6.85 0.11
CA PHE A 22 -10.51 8.26 -0.19
C PHE A 22 -11.34 8.94 0.92
N PRO A 23 -10.83 8.99 2.16
CA PRO A 23 -11.57 9.60 3.25
C PRO A 23 -11.71 11.09 2.99
N ARG A 24 -12.96 11.60 3.05
CA ARG A 24 -13.22 13.04 2.87
C ARG A 24 -12.60 13.83 4.02
N ALA A 25 -12.10 15.03 3.74
CA ALA A 25 -11.56 15.92 4.75
C ALA A 25 -12.54 16.09 5.93
N PHE A 26 -12.01 16.17 7.14
CA PHE A 26 -12.75 16.33 8.40
C PHE A 26 -13.63 15.14 8.82
N THR A 27 -13.56 14.00 8.13
CA THR A 27 -14.20 12.75 8.60
C THR A 27 -13.34 12.03 9.64
N THR A 28 -13.96 11.16 10.45
CA THR A 28 -13.24 10.32 11.41
C THR A 28 -12.13 9.51 10.75
N LYS A 29 -12.39 8.93 9.57
CA LYS A 29 -11.41 8.16 8.80
C LYS A 29 -10.24 9.01 8.27
N TYR A 30 -10.48 10.28 7.95
CA TYR A 30 -9.41 11.21 7.54
C TYR A 30 -8.51 11.55 8.72
N ASN A 31 -9.11 11.86 9.88
CA ASN A 31 -8.36 12.17 11.10
C ASN A 31 -7.56 10.96 11.58
N GLN A 32 -8.16 9.76 11.55
CA GLN A 32 -7.50 8.50 11.87
C GLN A 32 -6.29 8.26 10.96
N LEU A 33 -6.45 8.42 9.64
CA LEU A 33 -5.34 8.27 8.70
C LEU A 33 -4.22 9.28 8.99
N SER A 34 -4.57 10.55 9.21
CA SER A 34 -3.58 11.59 9.53
C SER A 34 -2.82 11.25 10.81
N GLN A 35 -3.50 10.79 11.86
CA GLN A 35 -2.88 10.42 13.13
C GLN A 35 -1.94 9.22 12.99
N ILE A 36 -2.34 8.20 12.25
CA ILE A 36 -1.50 7.02 11.97
C ILE A 36 -0.24 7.45 11.20
N ILE A 37 -0.38 8.25 10.14
CA ILE A 37 0.76 8.75 9.37
C ILE A 37 1.69 9.57 10.26
N SER A 38 1.17 10.53 11.02
CA SER A 38 1.99 11.36 11.92
C SER A 38 2.73 10.52 12.95
N LYS A 39 2.08 9.51 13.53
CA LYS A 39 2.72 8.58 14.48
C LYS A 39 3.84 7.79 13.82
N GLU A 40 3.59 7.15 12.68
CA GLU A 40 4.62 6.35 12.00
C GLU A 40 5.78 7.21 11.49
N MET A 41 5.51 8.43 11.02
CA MET A 41 6.57 9.39 10.63
C MET A 41 7.40 9.84 11.83
N SER A 42 6.79 10.02 12.99
CA SER A 42 7.53 10.36 14.22
C SER A 42 8.50 9.25 14.61
N SER A 43 8.02 8.00 14.60
CA SER A 43 8.88 6.82 14.84
C SER A 43 9.98 6.71 13.77
N PHE A 44 9.64 6.88 12.50
CA PHE A 44 10.59 6.82 11.39
C PHE A 44 11.76 7.80 11.54
N VAL A 45 11.49 9.05 11.94
CA VAL A 45 12.54 10.07 12.17
C VAL A 45 13.45 9.66 13.33
N ILE A 46 12.89 9.14 14.43
CA ILE A 46 13.67 8.64 15.57
C ILE A 46 14.57 7.48 15.13
N ASP A 47 14.03 6.53 14.37
CA ASP A 47 14.76 5.35 13.91
C ASP A 47 15.88 5.72 12.92
N LEU A 48 15.66 6.74 12.07
CA LEU A 48 16.68 7.28 11.17
C LEU A 48 17.86 7.94 11.90
N GLN A 49 17.61 8.56 13.06
CA GLN A 49 18.65 9.20 13.88
C GLN A 49 19.39 8.20 14.79
N GLY A 50 18.94 6.94 14.84
CA GLY A 50 19.53 5.91 15.67
C GLY A 50 20.95 5.52 15.24
N PRO A 51 21.75 4.94 16.15
CA PRO A 51 23.13 4.53 15.87
C PRO A 51 23.24 3.31 14.94
N LYS A 52 22.12 2.63 14.66
CA LYS A 52 22.09 1.46 13.77
C LYS A 52 22.08 1.94 12.33
N ALA A 53 23.04 1.46 11.54
CA ALA A 53 23.00 1.56 10.08
C ALA A 53 21.84 0.72 9.54
N LEU A 54 20.62 1.25 9.60
CA LEU A 54 19.44 0.62 9.04
C LEU A 54 19.47 0.82 7.52
N SER A 55 19.17 -0.24 6.77
CA SER A 55 18.91 -0.12 5.34
C SER A 55 17.71 0.82 5.14
N THR A 56 17.95 2.02 4.62
CA THR A 56 16.94 3.08 4.46
C THR A 56 15.69 2.58 3.71
N LYS A 57 15.89 1.76 2.66
CA LYS A 57 14.77 1.15 1.92
C LYS A 57 13.91 0.26 2.82
N SER A 58 14.54 -0.60 3.63
CA SER A 58 13.83 -1.50 4.53
C SER A 58 13.01 -0.73 5.56
N LEU A 59 13.58 0.32 6.14
CA LEU A 59 12.90 1.16 7.11
C LEU A 59 11.68 1.85 6.48
N ILE A 60 11.85 2.50 5.31
CA ILE A 60 10.76 3.15 4.58
C ILE A 60 9.63 2.16 4.27
N LEU A 61 9.95 0.98 3.75
CA LEU A 61 8.96 -0.03 3.40
C LEU A 61 8.18 -0.52 4.62
N GLN A 62 8.87 -0.78 5.75
CA GLN A 62 8.22 -1.23 6.98
C GLN A 62 7.35 -0.13 7.60
N THR A 63 7.80 1.12 7.59
CA THR A 63 7.00 2.28 8.02
C THR A 63 5.73 2.40 7.16
N CYS A 64 5.85 2.30 5.83
CA CYS A 64 4.69 2.31 4.94
C CYS A 64 3.76 1.13 5.22
N ALA A 65 4.31 -0.08 5.41
CA ALA A 65 3.52 -1.26 5.72
C ALA A 65 2.72 -1.08 7.01
N ASN A 66 3.34 -0.52 8.06
CA ASN A 66 2.65 -0.21 9.31
C ASN A 66 1.55 0.84 9.14
N VAL A 67 1.71 1.85 8.29
CA VAL A 67 0.61 2.79 7.96
C VAL A 67 -0.57 2.02 7.36
N PHE A 68 -0.31 1.14 6.39
CA PHE A 68 -1.34 0.36 5.71
C PHE A 68 -2.01 -0.65 6.65
N THR A 69 -1.26 -1.47 7.38
CA THR A 69 -1.83 -2.47 8.29
C THR A 69 -2.54 -1.81 9.48
N SER A 70 -2.06 -0.66 9.97
CA SER A 70 -2.74 0.07 11.04
C SER A 70 -4.04 0.69 10.57
N TYR A 71 -4.11 1.15 9.32
CA TYR A 71 -5.29 1.82 8.80
C TYR A 71 -6.35 0.86 8.28
N PHE A 72 -5.96 -0.17 7.54
CA PHE A 72 -6.89 -1.13 6.93
C PHE A 72 -7.22 -2.31 7.84
N CYS A 73 -6.35 -2.64 8.80
CA CYS A 73 -6.48 -3.84 9.65
C CYS A 73 -6.38 -3.55 11.15
N SER A 74 -6.20 -2.28 11.56
CA SER A 74 -5.93 -1.88 12.96
C SER A 74 -4.82 -2.70 13.63
N ARG A 75 -3.81 -3.13 12.87
CA ARG A 75 -2.65 -3.88 13.34
C ARG A 75 -1.35 -3.13 13.06
N ARG A 76 -0.52 -2.99 14.09
CA ARG A 76 0.82 -2.43 13.99
C ARG A 76 1.84 -3.42 14.52
N PHE A 77 2.97 -3.52 13.83
CA PHE A 77 4.05 -4.46 14.17
C PHE A 77 5.32 -3.72 14.57
N SER A 78 6.15 -4.39 15.36
CA SER A 78 7.51 -3.93 15.64
C SER A 78 8.38 -4.05 14.40
N LEU A 79 9.32 -3.15 14.18
CA LEU A 79 10.31 -3.25 13.10
C LEU A 79 11.28 -4.44 13.30
N ASP A 80 11.38 -4.91 14.55
CA ASP A 80 12.16 -6.11 14.91
C ASP A 80 11.37 -7.42 14.74
N ASP A 81 10.07 -7.36 14.44
CA ASP A 81 9.25 -8.55 14.15
C ASP A 81 9.70 -9.18 12.82
N THR A 82 10.17 -10.43 12.91
CA THR A 82 10.72 -11.17 11.77
C THR A 82 9.67 -11.52 10.74
N ASP A 83 8.48 -11.95 11.18
CA ASP A 83 7.40 -12.35 10.28
C ASP A 83 6.89 -11.15 9.49
N PHE A 84 6.75 -10.01 10.17
CA PHE A 84 6.38 -8.75 9.53
C PHE A 84 7.44 -8.29 8.53
N ARG A 85 8.73 -8.34 8.90
CA ARG A 85 9.82 -7.99 7.99
C ARG A 85 9.85 -8.87 6.76
N ASP A 86 9.62 -10.18 6.92
CA ASP A 86 9.56 -11.13 5.82
C ASP A 86 8.35 -10.87 4.92
N MET A 87 7.18 -10.55 5.50
CA MET A 87 5.99 -10.13 4.73
C MET A 87 6.29 -8.89 3.88
N VAL A 88 6.87 -7.84 4.47
CA VAL A 88 7.24 -6.60 3.75
C VAL A 88 8.23 -6.89 2.63
N GLY A 89 9.27 -7.68 2.91
CA GLY A 89 10.27 -8.07 1.93
C GLY A 89 9.71 -8.92 0.80
N ASN A 90 8.77 -9.82 1.09
CA ASN A 90 8.12 -10.65 0.08
C ASN A 90 7.20 -9.83 -0.81
N PHE A 91 6.46 -8.85 -0.27
CA PHE A 91 5.70 -7.90 -1.09
C PHE A 91 6.60 -7.09 -2.03
N ASP A 92 7.76 -6.61 -1.57
CA ASP A 92 8.73 -5.89 -2.43
C ASP A 92 9.27 -6.78 -3.56
N LYS A 93 9.55 -8.07 -3.30
CA LYS A 93 9.97 -9.03 -4.34
C LYS A 93 8.85 -9.32 -5.34
N VAL A 94 7.63 -9.54 -4.88
CA VAL A 94 6.47 -9.76 -5.75
C VAL A 94 6.24 -8.51 -6.60
N PHE A 95 6.26 -7.32 -5.99
CA PHE A 95 6.13 -6.04 -6.70
C PHE A 95 7.23 -5.85 -7.75
N TRP A 96 8.46 -6.27 -7.47
CA TRP A 96 9.53 -6.25 -8.46
C TRP A 96 9.23 -7.16 -9.65
N GLU A 97 8.87 -8.43 -9.41
CA GLU A 97 8.67 -9.42 -10.47
C GLU A 97 7.48 -9.08 -11.39
N VAL A 98 6.34 -8.63 -10.83
CA VAL A 98 5.15 -8.31 -11.64
C VAL A 98 5.38 -7.12 -12.58
N ASN A 99 6.38 -6.29 -12.31
CA ASN A 99 6.70 -5.08 -13.09
C ASN A 99 7.85 -5.30 -14.08
N GLN A 100 8.32 -6.53 -14.30
CA GLN A 100 9.40 -6.80 -15.24
C GLN A 100 8.94 -6.86 -16.71
N GLY A 101 7.66 -7.17 -16.98
CA GLY A 101 7.13 -7.29 -18.34
C GLY A 101 7.86 -8.38 -19.14
N TYR A 102 7.84 -9.60 -18.64
CA TYR A 102 8.57 -10.72 -19.22
C TYR A 102 8.01 -11.13 -20.59
N ALA A 103 8.88 -11.69 -21.44
CA ALA A 103 8.48 -12.22 -22.74
C ALA A 103 7.34 -13.26 -22.64
N ALA A 104 7.35 -14.06 -21.58
CA ALA A 104 6.31 -15.05 -21.31
C ALA A 104 4.91 -14.45 -21.08
N ASP A 105 4.80 -13.18 -20.68
CA ASP A 105 3.51 -12.52 -20.44
C ASP A 105 2.71 -12.35 -21.75
N PHE A 106 3.38 -12.30 -22.90
CA PHE A 106 2.76 -12.16 -24.22
C PHE A 106 3.14 -13.27 -25.22
N MET A 107 4.06 -14.17 -24.84
CA MET A 107 4.42 -15.38 -25.58
C MET A 107 4.31 -16.62 -24.66
N PRO A 108 3.09 -17.18 -24.49
CA PRO A 108 2.85 -18.24 -23.50
C PRO A 108 3.69 -19.52 -23.69
N PHE A 109 4.16 -19.79 -24.91
CA PHE A 109 5.06 -20.92 -25.19
C PHE A 109 6.44 -20.79 -24.52
N LEU A 110 6.80 -19.62 -24.01
CA LEU A 110 8.01 -19.38 -23.21
C LEU A 110 7.82 -19.64 -21.71
N MET A 111 6.59 -19.90 -21.23
CA MET A 111 6.30 -20.16 -19.82
C MET A 111 7.17 -21.26 -19.17
N PRO A 112 7.54 -22.36 -19.85
CA PRO A 112 8.44 -23.36 -19.27
C PRO A 112 9.80 -22.80 -18.84
N LEU A 113 10.30 -21.77 -19.53
CA LEU A 113 11.57 -21.10 -19.18
C LEU A 113 11.42 -20.19 -17.95
N HIS A 114 10.22 -19.66 -17.71
CA HIS A 114 9.90 -18.81 -16.56
C HIS A 114 9.41 -19.60 -15.33
N ALA A 115 9.31 -20.92 -15.42
CA ALA A 115 8.73 -21.77 -14.36
C ALA A 115 9.44 -21.61 -12.99
N LEU A 116 10.75 -21.41 -12.98
CA LEU A 116 11.51 -21.19 -11.73
C LEU A 116 11.16 -19.85 -11.07
N ASN A 117 10.97 -18.78 -11.85
CA ASN A 117 10.52 -17.49 -11.32
C ASN A 117 9.10 -17.60 -10.77
N MET A 118 8.20 -18.26 -11.52
CA MET A 118 6.82 -18.47 -11.08
C MET A 118 6.76 -19.23 -9.74
N ARG A 119 7.58 -20.29 -9.57
CA ARG A 119 7.65 -21.02 -8.29
C ARG A 119 8.11 -20.13 -7.13
N ARG A 120 9.10 -19.27 -7.35
CA ARG A 120 9.57 -18.31 -6.34
C ARG A 120 8.49 -17.30 -5.97
N MET A 121 7.81 -16.74 -6.97
CA MET A 121 6.69 -15.83 -6.75
C MET A 121 5.55 -16.50 -5.97
N SER A 122 5.15 -17.70 -6.36
CA SER A 122 4.12 -18.47 -5.65
C SER A 122 4.49 -18.69 -4.18
N HIS A 123 5.75 -19.04 -3.90
CA HIS A 123 6.21 -19.21 -2.52
C HIS A 123 6.16 -17.89 -1.72
N TRP A 124 6.56 -16.75 -2.30
CA TRP A 124 6.45 -15.47 -1.63
C TRP A 124 4.98 -15.08 -1.38
N SER A 125 4.09 -15.33 -2.34
CA SER A 125 2.65 -15.10 -2.19
C SER A 125 2.03 -15.98 -1.11
N GLU A 126 2.45 -17.24 -0.99
CA GLU A 126 2.01 -18.15 0.08
C GLU A 126 2.43 -17.64 1.46
N MET A 127 3.69 -17.22 1.61
CA MET A 127 4.17 -16.64 2.88
C MET A 127 3.43 -15.35 3.26
N ILE A 128 3.06 -14.53 2.27
CA ILE A 128 2.22 -13.33 2.48
C ILE A 128 0.83 -13.75 2.96
N ARG A 129 0.20 -14.72 2.28
CA ARG A 129 -1.13 -15.26 2.60
C ARG A 129 -1.17 -15.77 4.04
N GLU A 130 -0.18 -16.57 4.43
CA GLU A 130 -0.08 -17.08 5.80
C GLU A 130 0.01 -15.97 6.85
N PHE A 131 0.82 -14.94 6.59
CA PHE A 131 0.91 -13.79 7.51
C PHE A 131 -0.42 -13.06 7.62
N VAL A 132 -1.08 -12.79 6.49
CA VAL A 132 -2.36 -12.07 6.45
C VAL A 132 -3.44 -12.85 7.22
N GLU A 133 -3.57 -14.14 6.97
CA GLU A 133 -4.55 -14.96 7.68
C GLU A 133 -4.27 -15.01 9.19
N LYS A 134 -3.07 -15.43 9.59
CA LYS A 134 -2.71 -15.66 11.01
C LYS A 134 -2.64 -14.36 11.82
N ARG A 135 -2.07 -13.29 11.25
CA ARG A 135 -1.69 -12.08 12.02
C ARG A 135 -2.67 -10.93 11.84
N LEU A 136 -3.42 -10.88 10.75
CA LEU A 136 -4.34 -9.75 10.48
C LEU A 136 -5.81 -10.11 10.67
N ILE A 137 -6.19 -11.39 10.53
CA ILE A 137 -7.59 -11.75 10.37
C ILE A 137 -8.09 -12.82 11.36
N GLU A 138 -7.29 -13.83 11.68
CA GLU A 138 -7.71 -15.06 12.37
C GLU A 138 -8.55 -14.79 13.62
N ASP A 139 -8.13 -13.88 14.49
CA ASP A 139 -8.82 -13.59 15.74
C ASP A 139 -10.22 -12.99 15.50
N ARG A 140 -10.34 -12.08 14.53
CA ARG A 140 -11.60 -11.45 14.17
C ARG A 140 -12.55 -12.43 13.51
N LEU A 141 -12.04 -13.26 12.61
CA LEU A 141 -12.81 -14.30 11.93
C LEU A 141 -13.37 -15.32 12.93
N ASN A 142 -12.57 -15.70 13.93
CA ASN A 142 -12.97 -16.64 14.98
C ASN A 142 -13.96 -16.02 15.99
N SER A 143 -13.92 -14.70 16.19
CA SER A 143 -14.86 -13.98 17.06
C SER A 143 -16.20 -13.61 16.40
N TRP A 144 -16.36 -13.86 15.09
CA TRP A 144 -17.55 -13.46 14.34
C TRP A 144 -18.76 -14.34 14.70
N THR A 145 -19.90 -13.71 15.00
CA THR A 145 -21.15 -14.41 15.38
C THR A 145 -22.29 -14.16 14.41
N GLU A 146 -22.82 -12.93 14.36
CA GLU A 146 -23.89 -12.54 13.44
C GLU A 146 -23.55 -11.26 12.65
N PHE A 147 -22.80 -10.34 13.28
CA PHE A 147 -22.31 -9.11 12.66
C PHE A 147 -21.26 -8.46 13.56
N ILE A 148 -20.14 -8.00 13.01
CA ILE A 148 -19.15 -7.20 13.74
C ILE A 148 -19.33 -5.74 13.37
N LYS A 149 -19.24 -4.83 14.36
CA LYS A 149 -19.21 -3.40 14.07
C LYS A 149 -17.97 -3.08 13.22
N GLU A 150 -18.16 -2.52 12.04
CA GLU A 150 -17.07 -2.23 11.10
C GLU A 150 -16.18 -1.10 11.61
N GLU A 151 -14.98 -1.42 12.07
CA GLU A 151 -13.97 -0.43 12.47
C GLU A 151 -13.01 -0.15 11.31
N ASP A 152 -12.60 -1.19 10.59
CA ASP A 152 -11.70 -1.11 9.44
C ASP A 152 -12.12 -2.03 8.28
N TYR A 153 -11.25 -2.17 7.28
CA TYR A 153 -11.58 -2.88 6.05
C TYR A 153 -11.67 -4.40 6.24
N VAL A 154 -10.96 -4.95 7.23
CA VAL A 154 -11.03 -6.39 7.56
C VAL A 154 -12.43 -6.74 8.03
N ASP A 155 -13.02 -5.92 8.89
CA ASP A 155 -14.39 -6.16 9.39
C ASP A 155 -15.42 -6.11 8.26
N CYS A 156 -15.30 -5.14 7.35
CA CYS A 156 -16.16 -5.05 6.16
C CYS A 156 -16.08 -6.33 5.30
N LEU A 157 -14.88 -6.86 5.08
CA LEU A 157 -14.69 -8.10 4.32
C LEU A 157 -15.26 -9.32 5.04
N ILE A 158 -15.02 -9.46 6.35
CA ILE A 158 -15.55 -10.57 7.15
C ILE A 158 -17.08 -10.53 7.14
N ASN A 159 -17.69 -9.38 7.40
CA ASN A 159 -19.14 -9.23 7.40
C ASN A 159 -19.74 -9.59 6.04
N HIS A 160 -19.17 -9.09 4.92
CA HIS A 160 -19.68 -9.39 3.58
C HIS A 160 -19.67 -10.89 3.29
N VAL A 161 -18.54 -11.57 3.55
CA VAL A 161 -18.41 -13.00 3.27
C VAL A 161 -19.30 -13.84 4.19
N LYS A 162 -19.33 -13.54 5.49
CA LYS A 162 -20.07 -14.35 6.48
C LYS A 162 -21.58 -14.15 6.44
N SER A 163 -22.05 -12.95 6.06
CA SER A 163 -23.48 -12.68 5.88
C SER A 163 -24.05 -13.19 4.55
N GLY A 164 -23.21 -13.62 3.61
CA GLY A 164 -23.64 -14.04 2.28
C GLY A 164 -24.21 -12.87 1.46
N ALA A 165 -23.64 -11.68 1.61
CA ALA A 165 -24.09 -10.49 0.90
C ALA A 165 -23.83 -10.60 -0.62
N GLU A 166 -24.76 -10.07 -1.41
CA GLU A 166 -24.65 -10.08 -2.89
C GLU A 166 -23.84 -8.87 -3.41
N PRO A 167 -23.00 -9.05 -4.45
CA PRO A 167 -22.64 -10.32 -5.09
C PRO A 167 -21.82 -11.22 -4.15
N GLU A 168 -22.09 -12.53 -4.22
CA GLU A 168 -21.37 -13.53 -3.42
C GLU A 168 -19.85 -13.39 -3.60
N MET A 169 -19.13 -13.35 -2.48
CA MET A 169 -17.68 -13.23 -2.44
C MET A 169 -17.09 -14.38 -1.64
N THR A 170 -16.22 -15.17 -2.25
CA THR A 170 -15.49 -16.22 -1.55
C THR A 170 -14.47 -15.62 -0.58
N TRP A 171 -14.11 -16.38 0.45
CA TRP A 171 -13.07 -15.97 1.40
C TRP A 171 -11.74 -15.68 0.72
N ASP A 172 -11.34 -16.53 -0.25
CA ASP A 172 -10.12 -16.29 -1.04
C ASP A 172 -10.16 -14.96 -1.80
N THR A 173 -11.31 -14.59 -2.35
CA THR A 173 -11.49 -13.33 -3.06
C THR A 173 -11.36 -12.12 -2.13
N ALA A 174 -11.89 -12.25 -0.91
CA ALA A 174 -11.75 -11.23 0.13
C ALA A 174 -10.28 -11.06 0.55
N LEU A 175 -9.55 -12.16 0.75
CA LEU A 175 -8.12 -12.14 1.05
C LEU A 175 -7.30 -11.49 -0.07
N PHE A 176 -7.58 -11.81 -1.34
CA PHE A 176 -6.94 -11.13 -2.47
C PHE A 176 -7.27 -9.63 -2.52
N ALA A 177 -8.45 -9.20 -2.06
CA ALA A 177 -8.78 -7.78 -1.98
C ALA A 177 -7.96 -7.08 -0.89
N LEU A 178 -7.80 -7.71 0.27
CA LEU A 178 -7.01 -7.20 1.39
C LEU A 178 -5.51 -7.16 1.05
N GLU A 179 -4.96 -8.24 0.51
CA GLU A 179 -3.55 -8.32 0.10
C GLU A 179 -3.18 -7.28 -0.94
N ASP A 180 -4.07 -7.03 -1.91
CA ASP A 180 -3.84 -6.05 -2.96
C ASP A 180 -3.77 -4.62 -2.40
N ILE A 181 -4.65 -4.24 -1.46
CA ILE A 181 -4.55 -2.93 -0.83
C ILE A 181 -3.34 -2.84 0.11
N ILE A 182 -3.07 -3.86 0.92
CA ILE A 182 -1.90 -3.88 1.81
C ILE A 182 -0.62 -3.79 1.00
N GLY A 183 -0.51 -4.53 -0.11
CA GLY A 183 0.64 -4.52 -1.02
C GLY A 183 0.95 -3.13 -1.59
N GLY A 184 -0.02 -2.21 -1.59
CA GLY A 184 0.17 -0.80 -1.93
C GLY A 184 1.27 -0.10 -1.12
N HIS A 185 1.59 -0.57 0.09
CA HIS A 185 2.71 -0.04 0.87
C HIS A 185 4.05 -0.15 0.13
N SER A 186 4.25 -1.20 -0.67
CA SER A 186 5.49 -1.40 -1.42
C SER A 186 5.62 -0.37 -2.54
N ALA A 187 4.52 -0.06 -3.23
CA ALA A 187 4.49 0.99 -4.24
C ALA A 187 4.82 2.36 -3.64
N ILE A 188 4.17 2.72 -2.52
CA ILE A 188 4.41 4.00 -1.83
C ILE A 188 5.83 4.06 -1.25
N GLY A 189 6.33 2.99 -0.64
CA GLY A 189 7.68 2.98 -0.08
C GLY A 189 8.78 3.09 -1.14
N ASN A 190 8.61 2.40 -2.28
CA ASN A 190 9.53 2.56 -3.42
C ASN A 190 9.43 3.96 -4.04
N PHE A 191 8.24 4.56 -4.10
CA PHE A 191 8.05 5.94 -4.53
C PHE A 191 8.77 6.94 -3.62
N LEU A 192 8.62 6.81 -2.30
CA LEU A 192 9.34 7.64 -1.32
C LEU A 192 10.86 7.47 -1.43
N MET A 193 11.34 6.23 -1.59
CA MET A 193 12.77 5.96 -1.80
C MET A 193 13.31 6.71 -3.02
N ARG A 194 12.54 6.77 -4.12
CA ARG A 194 12.91 7.55 -5.31
C ARG A 194 12.89 9.05 -5.06
N ILE A 195 11.87 9.59 -4.37
CA ILE A 195 11.81 11.00 -3.97
C ILE A 195 13.06 11.37 -3.17
N PHE A 196 13.41 10.59 -2.15
CA PHE A 196 14.60 10.87 -1.34
C PHE A 196 15.89 10.80 -2.16
N GLY A 197 16.01 9.86 -3.10
CA GLY A 197 17.14 9.83 -4.04
C GLY A 197 17.21 11.07 -4.93
N PHE A 198 16.07 11.59 -5.40
CA PHE A 198 16.04 12.84 -6.17
C PHE A 198 16.41 14.06 -5.35
N LEU A 199 15.97 14.14 -4.10
CA LEU A 199 16.28 15.24 -3.18
C LEU A 199 17.75 15.23 -2.75
N ALA A 200 18.30 14.06 -2.44
CA ALA A 200 19.70 13.90 -2.04
C ALA A 200 20.70 14.40 -3.10
N THR A 201 20.28 14.47 -4.36
CA THR A 201 21.11 14.97 -5.48
C THR A 201 20.73 16.40 -5.91
N ARG A 202 19.75 17.03 -5.25
CA ARG A 202 19.21 18.36 -5.59
C ARG A 202 19.01 19.18 -4.32
N GLU A 203 20.13 19.54 -3.68
CA GLU A 203 20.15 20.26 -2.41
C GLU A 203 19.33 21.56 -2.43
N ASN A 204 19.33 22.29 -3.56
CA ASN A 204 18.54 23.51 -3.72
C ASN A 204 17.02 23.26 -3.66
N VAL A 205 16.56 22.14 -4.22
CA VAL A 205 15.15 21.72 -4.16
C VAL A 205 14.79 21.31 -2.75
N GLN A 206 15.64 20.50 -2.10
CA GLN A 206 15.46 20.08 -0.71
C GLN A 206 15.40 21.28 0.24
N ALA A 207 16.33 22.24 0.13
CA ALA A 207 16.36 23.44 0.96
C ALA A 207 15.15 24.36 0.71
N THR A 208 14.62 24.39 -0.51
CA THR A 208 13.42 25.17 -0.82
C THR A 208 12.17 24.54 -0.23
N ALA A 209 12.05 23.21 -0.29
CA ALA A 209 10.99 22.47 0.37
C ALA A 209 11.04 22.66 1.89
N GLN A 210 12.22 22.56 2.50
CA GLN A 210 12.38 22.79 3.94
C GLN A 210 11.93 24.20 4.36
N ARG A 211 12.30 25.24 3.61
CA ARG A 211 11.86 26.62 3.88
C ARG A 211 10.35 26.79 3.77
N GLU A 212 9.70 26.11 2.83
CA GLU A 212 8.24 26.09 2.74
C GLU A 212 7.61 25.45 3.98
N ILE A 213 8.07 24.25 4.37
CA ILE A 213 7.58 23.50 5.53
C ILE A 213 7.74 24.33 6.81
N ASP A 214 8.93 24.89 7.04
CA ASP A 214 9.23 25.72 8.22
C ASP A 214 8.35 26.97 8.26
N GLY A 215 7.98 27.53 7.10
CA GLY A 215 7.10 28.69 7.00
C GLY A 215 5.64 28.41 7.36
N VAL A 216 5.17 27.16 7.23
CA VAL A 216 3.78 26.79 7.50
C VAL A 216 3.52 26.48 8.97
N GLN A 217 4.42 25.73 9.62
CA GLN A 217 4.18 25.22 10.98
C GLN A 217 5.29 25.55 11.99
N GLY A 218 6.35 26.24 11.55
CA GLY A 218 7.52 26.53 12.36
C GLY A 218 8.54 25.38 12.33
N SER A 219 9.81 25.73 12.49
CA SER A 219 10.91 24.76 12.41
C SER A 219 10.79 23.67 13.48
N GLY A 220 11.00 22.41 13.08
CA GLY A 220 10.98 21.24 13.96
C GLY A 220 9.59 20.70 14.31
N GLN A 221 8.51 21.30 13.80
CA GLN A 221 7.16 20.77 13.95
C GLN A 221 6.78 19.79 12.84
N ILE A 222 6.03 18.75 13.17
CA ILE A 222 5.53 17.79 12.18
C ILE A 222 4.32 18.38 11.46
N VAL A 223 4.37 18.39 10.13
CA VAL A 223 3.23 18.75 9.28
C VAL A 223 2.27 17.58 9.10
N GLY A 224 0.97 17.86 9.07
CA GLY A 224 -0.08 16.88 8.85
C GLY A 224 -0.79 17.08 7.50
N LEU A 225 -1.83 16.27 7.26
CA LEU A 225 -2.62 16.38 6.03
C LEU A 225 -3.36 17.73 5.90
N GLU A 226 -3.65 18.39 7.03
CA GLU A 226 -4.34 19.69 7.07
C GLU A 226 -3.51 20.81 6.44
N GLN A 227 -2.19 20.75 6.56
CA GLN A 227 -1.26 21.75 6.03
C GLN A 227 -0.97 21.57 4.54
N ARG A 228 -1.39 20.47 3.92
CA ARG A 228 -1.09 20.15 2.51
C ARG A 228 -1.38 21.30 1.55
N ARG A 229 -2.52 21.99 1.71
CA ARG A 229 -2.92 23.12 0.83
C ARG A 229 -1.98 24.33 0.91
N ASN A 230 -1.22 24.45 2.00
CA ASN A 230 -0.27 25.53 2.22
C ASN A 230 1.16 25.14 1.80
N MET A 231 1.35 23.97 1.21
CA MET A 231 2.66 23.45 0.79
C MET A 231 2.72 23.11 -0.72
N PRO A 232 2.42 24.09 -1.61
CA PRO A 232 2.36 23.84 -3.05
C PRO A 232 3.68 23.40 -3.68
N TYR A 233 4.84 23.84 -3.17
CA TYR A 233 6.15 23.45 -3.68
C TYR A 233 6.46 21.99 -3.32
N THR A 234 6.16 21.57 -2.09
CA THR A 234 6.26 20.18 -1.67
C THR A 234 5.33 19.27 -2.49
N GLU A 235 4.11 19.74 -2.80
CA GLU A 235 3.21 19.04 -3.72
C GLU A 235 3.75 18.96 -5.15
N ALA A 236 4.37 20.03 -5.65
CA ALA A 236 5.03 20.04 -6.95
C ALA A 236 6.18 19.01 -7.04
N ILE A 237 6.96 18.83 -5.97
CA ILE A 237 8.01 17.79 -5.89
C ILE A 237 7.41 16.39 -6.05
N MET A 238 6.29 16.11 -5.37
CA MET A 238 5.61 14.81 -5.49
C MET A 238 5.10 14.58 -6.92
N LEU A 239 4.48 15.59 -7.54
CA LEU A 239 3.99 15.51 -8.91
C LEU A 239 5.12 15.32 -9.93
N GLU A 240 6.23 16.03 -9.76
CA GLU A 240 7.41 15.88 -10.62
C GLU A 240 8.06 14.50 -10.44
N ALA A 241 8.11 13.97 -9.22
CA ALA A 241 8.58 12.61 -8.99
C ALA A 241 7.69 11.57 -9.70
N ILE A 242 6.35 11.73 -9.66
CA ILE A 242 5.42 10.87 -10.41
C ILE A 242 5.72 10.95 -11.91
N ARG A 243 5.94 12.15 -12.45
CA ARG A 243 6.27 12.37 -13.87
C ARG A 243 7.59 11.69 -14.27
N LEU A 244 8.61 11.77 -13.41
CA LEU A 244 9.95 11.22 -13.68
C LEU A 244 10.02 9.70 -13.54
N ILE A 245 9.35 9.14 -12.55
CA ILE A 245 9.39 7.69 -12.28
C ILE A 245 8.58 6.94 -13.34
N ALA A 246 7.45 7.52 -13.77
CA ALA A 246 6.38 6.87 -14.53
C ALA A 246 5.80 5.66 -13.78
N SER A 247 4.47 5.61 -13.64
CA SER A 247 3.83 4.46 -12.99
C SER A 247 4.06 3.20 -13.83
N PRO A 248 4.28 2.03 -13.22
CA PRO A 248 4.24 0.77 -13.94
C PRO A 248 2.90 0.62 -14.68
N ILE A 249 2.96 0.06 -15.88
CA ILE A 249 1.81 -0.04 -16.79
C ILE A 249 1.10 -1.36 -16.51
N VAL A 250 -0.17 -1.28 -16.08
CA VAL A 250 -1.07 -2.43 -16.03
C VAL A 250 -1.83 -2.49 -17.36
N PRO A 251 -1.77 -3.60 -18.13
CA PRO A 251 -2.52 -3.71 -19.37
C PRO A 251 -4.03 -3.56 -19.16
N HIS A 252 -4.68 -2.77 -20.02
CA HIS A 252 -6.13 -2.64 -20.05
C HIS A 252 -6.72 -3.44 -21.22
N VAL A 253 -7.78 -4.20 -20.96
CA VAL A 253 -8.51 -4.96 -21.97
C VAL A 253 -9.83 -4.24 -22.28
N ALA A 254 -10.16 -4.12 -23.57
CA ALA A 254 -11.42 -3.53 -23.99
C ALA A 254 -12.59 -4.48 -23.70
N ASN A 255 -13.62 -4.00 -22.97
CA ASN A 255 -14.80 -4.81 -22.63
C ASN A 255 -15.82 -4.93 -23.78
N ARG A 256 -15.65 -4.14 -24.85
CA ARG A 256 -16.46 -4.13 -26.07
C ARG A 256 -15.69 -3.39 -27.16
N ASP A 257 -16.08 -3.60 -28.41
CA ASP A 257 -15.53 -2.85 -29.54
C ASP A 257 -15.67 -1.34 -29.30
N SER A 258 -14.59 -0.61 -29.60
CA SER A 258 -14.49 0.83 -29.38
C SER A 258 -13.41 1.42 -30.29
N SER A 259 -13.32 2.75 -30.33
CA SER A 259 -12.29 3.49 -31.06
C SER A 259 -11.67 4.57 -30.16
N VAL A 260 -10.35 4.71 -30.22
CA VAL A 260 -9.61 5.81 -29.59
C VAL A 260 -8.92 6.58 -30.72
N ALA A 261 -9.12 7.90 -30.76
CA ALA A 261 -8.58 8.78 -31.78
C ALA A 261 -7.11 9.15 -31.52
#